data_AF-A0A6V8D0K2-F1
#
_entry.id   AF-A0A6V8D0K2-F1
#
_cell.length_a   1.000
_cell.length_b   1.000
_cell.length_c   1.000
_cell.angle_alpha   90.00
_cell.angle_beta   90.00
_cell.angle_gamma   90.00
#
_symmetry.space_group_name_H-M   'P 1'
#
loop_
_entity.id
_entity.type
_entity.pdbx_description
1 polymer ?
#
loop_
_entity_poly.entity_id
_entity_poly.type
_entity_poly.pdbx_seq_one_letter_code
_entity_poly.pdbx_strand_id
1 'polypeptide(L)'
;WPMDGGHFVTLPLVVTKDPNSGEHNLGMYRAQVFGPKEIGLHWQIHKHGADHAAATGENQKMPVAICMGGPPELIFSAIAPLPDNLSEYQFAGILGSRSLRITKALTQDLMVPAEA
;
A
#
# COMPACT_ATOMS: atom_id res chain seq x y z
N TRP A 1 -14.42 16.87 -3.58
CA TRP A 1 -15.76 17.46 -3.48
C TRP A 1 -15.68 18.88 -2.94
N PRO A 2 -16.68 19.74 -3.19
CA PRO A 2 -16.65 21.14 -2.74
C PRO A 2 -16.43 21.32 -1.23
N MET A 3 -16.86 20.35 -0.41
CA MET A 3 -16.73 20.36 1.05
C MET A 3 -15.67 19.37 1.58
N ASP A 4 -14.80 18.82 0.72
CA ASP A 4 -13.72 17.96 1.21
C ASP A 4 -12.71 18.79 2.00
N GLY A 5 -12.19 18.24 3.11
CA GLY A 5 -11.19 18.90 3.95
C GLY A 5 -9.80 19.08 3.31
N GLY A 6 -9.63 18.72 2.04
CA GLY A 6 -8.39 18.86 1.30
C GLY A 6 -8.36 18.00 0.04
N HIS A 7 -7.22 18.02 -0.66
CA HIS A 7 -6.99 17.16 -1.82
C HIS A 7 -6.71 15.72 -1.38
N PHE A 8 -7.28 14.76 -2.12
CA PHE A 8 -7.06 13.34 -1.90
C PHE A 8 -6.43 12.71 -3.12
N VAL A 9 -5.53 11.77 -2.87
CA VAL A 9 -5.04 10.87 -3.92
C VAL A 9 -6.13 9.85 -4.25
N THR A 10 -6.39 9.66 -5.54
CA THR A 10 -7.40 8.72 -6.03
C THR A 10 -6.74 7.38 -6.34
N LEU A 11 -7.35 6.29 -5.87
CA LEU A 11 -6.83 4.91 -5.99
C LEU A 11 -5.38 4.74 -5.48
N PRO A 12 -5.02 5.23 -4.29
CA PRO A 12 -3.67 5.10 -3.76
C PRO A 12 -3.35 3.65 -3.41
N LEU A 13 -2.34 3.08 -4.06
CA LEU A 13 -1.82 1.75 -3.74
C LEU A 13 -0.73 1.87 -2.67
N VAL A 14 -1.07 1.58 -1.42
CA VAL A 14 -0.20 1.77 -0.27
C VAL A 14 0.52 0.46 0.06
N VAL A 15 1.84 0.50 -0.04
CA VAL A 15 2.74 -0.61 0.28
C VAL A 15 3.33 -0.38 1.66
N THR A 16 3.21 -1.40 2.51
CA THR A 16 3.86 -1.47 3.82
C THR A 16 4.55 -2.82 3.98
N LYS A 17 5.37 -2.96 5.02
CA LYS A 17 6.07 -4.20 5.36
C LYS A 17 6.01 -4.40 6.87
N ASP A 18 5.65 -5.59 7.31
CA ASP A 18 5.71 -5.96 8.72
C ASP A 18 7.18 -5.97 9.17
N PRO A 19 7.55 -5.21 10.21
CA PRO A 19 8.93 -5.18 10.70
C PRO A 19 9.42 -6.51 11.30
N ASN A 20 8.52 -7.41 11.71
CA ASN A 20 8.88 -8.68 12.35
C ASN A 20 8.99 -9.82 11.35
N SER A 21 7.95 -10.03 10.53
CA SER A 21 7.89 -11.13 9.56
C SER A 21 8.53 -10.78 8.22
N GLY A 22 8.62 -9.49 7.90
CA GLY A 22 9.04 -9.01 6.58
C GLY A 22 7.97 -9.15 5.50
N GLU A 23 6.75 -9.53 5.86
CA GLU A 23 5.62 -9.66 4.94
C GLU A 23 5.21 -8.32 4.35
N HIS A 24 4.92 -8.31 3.05
CA HIS A 24 4.44 -7.12 2.34
C HIS A 24 2.93 -7.09 2.31
N ASN A 25 2.37 -5.89 2.47
CA ASN A 25 0.95 -5.63 2.26
C ASN A 25 0.79 -4.57 1.17
N LEU A 26 -0.17 -4.78 0.26
CA LEU A 26 -0.65 -3.77 -0.69
C LEU A 26 -2.12 -3.46 -0.40
N GLY A 27 -2.39 -2.32 0.23
CA GLY A 27 -3.75 -1.89 0.55
C GLY A 27 -4.14 -0.61 -0.17
N MET A 28 -5.45 -0.36 -0.31
CA MET A 28 -5.95 0.95 -0.71
C MET A 28 -6.44 1.74 0.50
N TYR A 29 -5.70 2.77 0.90
CA TYR A 29 -6.03 3.62 2.05
C TYR A 29 -6.20 5.07 1.63
N ARG A 30 -7.24 5.74 2.15
CA ARG A 30 -7.50 7.13 1.80
C ARG A 30 -6.31 8.00 2.19
N ALA A 31 -5.78 8.75 1.21
CA ALA A 31 -4.56 9.52 1.37
C ALA A 31 -4.82 11.01 1.11
N GLN A 32 -4.80 11.81 2.18
CA GLN A 32 -5.07 13.25 2.15
C GLN A 32 -3.78 14.05 2.09
N VAL A 33 -3.66 14.97 1.14
CA VAL A 33 -2.51 15.87 1.02
C VAL A 33 -2.65 17.00 2.04
N PHE A 34 -1.67 17.13 2.94
CA PHE A 34 -1.59 18.22 3.92
C PHE A 34 -0.52 19.26 3.56
N GLY A 35 0.45 18.88 2.71
CA GLY A 35 1.49 19.78 2.26
C GLY A 35 2.34 19.18 1.13
N PRO A 36 3.39 19.88 0.68
CA PRO A 36 4.22 19.43 -0.45
C PRO A 36 5.01 18.14 -0.18
N LYS A 37 5.17 17.75 1.10
CA LYS A 37 5.88 16.54 1.53
C LYS A 37 5.13 15.78 2.64
N GLU A 38 3.84 16.04 2.79
CA GLU A 38 3.04 15.51 3.90
C GLU A 38 1.71 14.96 3.41
N ILE A 39 1.45 13.69 3.74
CA ILE A 39 0.23 12.99 3.39
C ILE A 39 -0.28 12.22 4.62
N GLY A 40 -1.57 12.33 4.91
CA GLY A 40 -2.22 11.54 5.95
C GLY A 40 -2.85 10.30 5.35
N LEU A 41 -2.53 9.14 5.92
CA LEU A 41 -3.12 7.87 5.54
C LEU A 41 -4.15 7.44 6.57
N HIS A 42 -5.34 7.09 6.09
CA HIS A 42 -6.39 6.53 6.93
C HIS A 42 -6.55 5.04 6.64
N TRP A 43 -5.91 4.21 7.47
CA TRP A 43 -6.16 2.78 7.57
C TRP A 43 -7.17 2.51 8.69
N GLN A 44 -8.06 1.54 8.46
CA GLN A 44 -8.99 1.08 9.50
C GLN A 44 -8.29 0.09 10.44
N ILE A 45 -8.76 0.04 11.68
CA ILE A 45 -8.37 -1.02 12.63
C ILE A 45 -8.65 -2.40 12.01
N HIS A 46 -7.80 -3.40 12.29
CA HIS A 46 -7.86 -4.75 11.71
C HIS A 46 -7.58 -4.82 10.20
N LYS A 47 -6.80 -3.88 9.67
CA LYS A 47 -6.18 -3.98 8.35
C LYS A 47 -4.67 -4.05 8.53
N HIS A 48 -3.99 -4.80 7.67
CA HIS A 48 -2.54 -5.01 7.75
C HIS A 48 -1.73 -3.72 7.90
N GLY A 49 -2.11 -2.62 7.22
CA GLY A 49 -1.45 -1.32 7.41
C GLY A 49 -1.47 -0.81 8.85
N ALA A 50 -2.58 -0.99 9.58
CA ALA A 50 -2.68 -0.65 10.99
C ALA A 50 -1.87 -1.63 11.87
N ASP A 51 -1.88 -2.92 11.54
CA ASP A 51 -1.13 -3.95 12.27
C ASP A 51 0.38 -3.72 12.13
N HIS A 52 0.86 -3.39 10.93
CA HIS A 52 2.26 -3.04 10.67
C HIS A 52 2.68 -1.77 11.43
N ALA A 53 1.79 -0.77 11.50
CA ALA A 53 2.04 0.46 12.25
C ALA A 53 2.15 0.18 13.76
N ALA A 54 1.26 -0.65 14.30
CA ALA A 54 1.31 -1.09 15.69
C ALA A 54 2.57 -1.90 15.99
N ALA A 55 2.94 -2.83 15.10
CA ALA A 55 4.15 -3.65 15.22
C ALA A 55 5.45 -2.83 15.16
N THR A 56 5.45 -1.70 14.44
CA THR A 56 6.61 -0.80 14.34
C THR A 56 6.88 -0.06 15.67
N GLY A 57 5.83 0.24 16.44
CA GLY A 57 5.93 0.93 17.73
C GLY A 57 6.00 2.46 17.62
N GLU A 58 5.66 3.14 18.72
CA GLU A 58 5.32 4.58 18.75
C GLU A 58 6.47 5.54 18.38
N ASN A 59 7.73 5.12 18.56
CA ASN A 59 8.90 5.96 18.33
C ASN A 59 9.70 5.58 17.08
N GLN A 60 9.15 4.72 16.22
CA GLN A 60 9.81 4.28 14.99
C GLN A 60 9.01 4.73 13.76
N LYS A 61 9.73 4.98 12.66
CA LYS A 61 9.12 5.34 11.39
C LYS A 61 8.85 4.06 10.60
N MET A 62 7.58 3.74 10.38
CA MET A 62 7.20 2.65 9.49
C MET A 62 7.51 3.04 8.03
N PRO A 63 8.23 2.20 7.27
CA PRO A 63 8.38 2.38 5.83
C PRO A 63 7.03 2.30 5.12
N VAL A 64 6.72 3.30 4.28
CA VAL A 64 5.49 3.37 3.49
C VAL A 64 5.80 3.88 2.09
N ALA A 65 5.24 3.25 1.07
CA ALA A 65 5.22 3.77 -0.30
C ALA A 65 3.78 3.88 -0.81
N ILE A 66 3.49 4.94 -1.57
CA ILE A 66 2.21 5.12 -2.25
C ILE A 66 2.49 5.07 -3.73
N CYS A 67 2.01 4.02 -4.40
CA CYS A 67 2.20 3.78 -5.83
C CYS A 67 0.96 4.28 -6.58
N MET A 68 1.18 4.90 -7.73
CA MET A 68 0.13 5.55 -8.53
C MET A 68 0.06 4.89 -9.90
N GLY A 69 -1.04 4.21 -10.20
CA GLY A 69 -1.20 3.50 -11.47
C GLY A 69 -0.57 2.11 -11.47
N GLY A 70 0.05 1.73 -12.58
CA GLY A 70 0.47 0.35 -12.85
C GLY A 70 -0.65 -0.54 -13.40
N PRO A 71 -0.45 -1.86 -13.40
CA PRO A 71 -1.43 -2.82 -13.92
C PRO A 71 -2.78 -2.71 -13.20
N PRO A 72 -3.91 -2.69 -13.93
CA PRO A 72 -5.23 -2.50 -13.33
C PRO A 72 -5.62 -3.60 -12.33
N GLU A 73 -5.03 -4.79 -12.46
CA GLU A 73 -5.23 -5.92 -11.54
C GLU A 73 -4.78 -5.58 -10.11
N LEU A 74 -3.81 -4.67 -9.95
CA LEU A 74 -3.38 -4.22 -8.62
C LEU A 74 -4.45 -3.42 -7.89
N ILE A 75 -5.19 -2.59 -8.61
CA ILE A 75 -6.27 -1.78 -8.02
C ILE A 75 -7.34 -2.70 -7.43
N PHE A 76 -7.73 -3.73 -8.18
CA PHE A 76 -8.70 -4.71 -7.70
C PHE A 76 -8.10 -5.58 -6.59
N SER A 77 -6.86 -6.03 -6.74
CA SER A 77 -6.21 -6.88 -5.75
C SER A 77 -6.03 -6.19 -4.40
N ALA A 78 -5.70 -4.89 -4.38
CA ALA A 78 -5.46 -4.12 -3.15
C ALA A 78 -6.72 -3.90 -2.28
N ILE A 79 -7.90 -4.23 -2.80
CA ILE A 79 -9.18 -4.16 -2.08
C ILE A 79 -9.85 -5.52 -1.91
N ALA A 80 -9.28 -6.58 -2.49
CA ALA A 80 -9.86 -7.91 -2.44
C ALA A 80 -9.69 -8.53 -1.04
N PRO A 81 -10.70 -9.26 -0.53
CA PRO A 81 -10.57 -10.01 0.71
C PRO A 81 -9.77 -11.30 0.42
N LEU A 82 -8.45 -11.24 0.58
CA LEU A 82 -7.56 -12.37 0.35
C LEU A 82 -7.30 -13.15 1.64
N PRO A 83 -7.03 -14.48 1.55
CA PRO A 83 -6.51 -15.23 2.67
C PRO A 83 -5.04 -14.87 2.94
N ASP A 84 -4.60 -15.00 4.20
CA ASP A 84 -3.25 -14.60 4.66
C ASP A 84 -2.11 -15.29 3.90
N ASN A 85 -2.35 -16.44 3.27
CA ASN A 85 -1.33 -17.16 2.50
C ASN A 85 -1.23 -16.72 1.02
N LEU A 86 -1.92 -15.66 0.63
CA LEU A 86 -1.94 -15.13 -0.73
C LEU A 86 -1.78 -13.60 -0.72
N SER A 87 -0.60 -13.13 -1.10
CA SER A 87 -0.35 -11.68 -1.21
C SER A 87 -1.10 -11.06 -2.38
N GLU A 88 -1.37 -9.76 -2.30
CA GLU A 88 -2.03 -9.03 -3.37
C GLU A 88 -1.20 -9.01 -4.66
N TYR A 89 0.13 -9.03 -4.58
CA TYR A 89 0.96 -9.14 -5.78
C TYR A 89 0.79 -10.48 -6.50
N GLN A 90 0.66 -11.57 -5.73
CA GLN A 90 0.40 -12.90 -6.29
C GLN A 90 -1.00 -12.94 -6.92
N PHE A 91 -2.01 -12.41 -6.22
CA PHE A 91 -3.37 -12.38 -6.74
C PHE A 91 -3.50 -11.52 -8.01
N ALA A 92 -2.89 -10.33 -8.03
CA ALA A 92 -2.82 -9.50 -9.23
C ALA A 92 -2.14 -10.23 -10.41
N GLY A 93 -1.08 -11.00 -10.15
CA GLY A 93 -0.42 -11.81 -11.17
C GLY A 93 -1.29 -12.95 -11.71
N ILE A 94 -2.06 -13.62 -10.85
CA ILE A 94 -3.05 -14.64 -11.25
C ILE A 94 -4.11 -14.02 -12.17
N LEU A 95 -4.67 -12.87 -11.78
CA LEU A 95 -5.67 -12.16 -12.58
C LEU A 95 -5.12 -11.75 -13.95
N GLY A 96 -3.88 -11.23 -13.97
CA GLY A 96 -3.22 -10.80 -15.20
C GLY A 96 -2.61 -11.94 -16.02
N SER A 97 -2.73 -13.20 -15.57
CA SER A 97 -2.09 -14.38 -16.17
C SER A 97 -0.58 -14.17 -16.46
N ARG A 98 0.09 -13.39 -15.61
CA ARG A 98 1.51 -13.04 -15.75
C ARG A 98 2.12 -12.77 -14.39
N SER A 99 3.41 -13.06 -14.22
CA SER A 99 4.13 -12.62 -13.03
C SER A 99 4.19 -11.09 -12.99
N LEU A 100 3.77 -10.50 -11.88
CA LEU A 100 3.87 -9.07 -11.66
C LEU A 100 5.34 -8.68 -11.50
N ARG A 101 5.77 -7.63 -12.21
CA ARG A 101 7.11 -7.06 -12.02
C ARG A 101 7.11 -6.12 -10.82
N ILE A 102 7.94 -6.42 -9.84
CA ILE A 102 8.18 -5.60 -8.66
C ILE A 102 9.65 -5.20 -8.60
N THR A 103 9.92 -4.04 -8.00
CA THR A 103 11.27 -3.51 -7.82
C THR A 103 11.42 -2.94 -6.41
N LYS A 104 12.66 -2.80 -5.95
CA LYS A 104 12.94 -2.15 -4.67
C LYS A 104 12.75 -0.64 -4.80
N ALA A 105 12.10 -0.03 -3.81
CA ALA A 105 11.98 1.42 -3.71
C ALA A 105 13.37 2.07 -3.52
N LEU A 106 13.52 3.31 -4.00
CA LEU A 106 14.82 3.99 -4.01
C LEU A 106 15.38 4.28 -2.61
N THR A 107 14.51 4.68 -1.68
CA THR A 107 14.93 5.21 -0.36
C THR A 107 14.61 4.28 0.80
N GLN A 108 13.98 3.14 0.56
CA GLN A 108 13.47 2.25 1.61
C GLN A 108 13.44 0.80 1.15
N ASP A 109 13.40 -0.13 2.10
CA ASP A 109 13.35 -1.57 1.84
C ASP A 109 11.93 -2.08 1.57
N LEU A 110 11.24 -1.45 0.60
CA LEU A 110 9.93 -1.88 0.12
C LEU A 110 10.01 -2.38 -1.31
N MET A 111 9.31 -3.48 -1.59
CA MET A 111 9.07 -3.97 -2.95
C MET A 111 7.79 -3.34 -3.47
N VAL A 112 7.89 -2.55 -4.53
CA VAL A 112 6.79 -1.80 -5.16
C VAL A 112 6.57 -2.28 -6.60
N PRO A 113 5.37 -2.12 -7.17
CA PRO A 113 5.15 -2.40 -8.60
C PRO A 113 6.11 -1.62 -9.48
N ALA A 114 6.81 -2.30 -10.41
CA ALA A 114 7.84 -1.68 -11.25
C ALA A 114 7.26 -0.82 -12.40
N GLU A 115 5.97 -0.96 -12.67
CA GLU A 115 5.22 -0.26 -13.73
C GLU A 115 4.39 0.92 -13.19
N ALA A 116 4.51 1.23 -11.89
CA ALA A 116 3.82 2.35 -11.23
C ALA A 116 4.67 3.63 -11.21
#